data_AF-A0A950VYH8-F1
#
_entry.id   AF-A0A950VYH8-F1
#
_cell.length_a   1.000
_cell.length_b   1.000
_cell.length_c   1.000
_cell.angle_alpha   90.00
_cell.angle_beta   90.00
_cell.angle_gamma   90.00
#
_symmetry.space_group_name_H-M   'P 1'
#
loop_
_entity.id
_entity.type
_entity.pdbx_description
1 polymer ?
#
loop_
_entity_poly.entity_id
_entity_poly.type
_entity_poly.pdbx_seq_one_letter_code
_entity_poly.pdbx_strand_id
1 'polypeptide(L)'
;MREVDSPGASVDQPPERRSAGGRFSELGDRIARTFSSPDRSKAPVRGWPPPEDDDVERSVADDDPAPWERLQPPFPIVRHGYQTGAVDEYIAELEQELEQLRSHSPEERVIAKEIDRLGEQTADILRVAHEKAHAVNRDARIQAERCVADAAANALAITEDANRRLRELDAETDVVWRERARLIEDVRSVAAALSSLANEATDRFPAAEAAKTPASERPGPNFAQPTEAFDAGE
;
A
#
# COMPACT_ATOMS: atom_id res chain seq x y z
N MET A 1 55.92 4.96 -1.28
CA MET A 1 56.12 4.77 -2.74
C MET A 1 55.79 3.33 -3.11
N ARG A 2 54.58 3.13 -3.63
CA ARG A 2 54.17 2.12 -4.61
C ARG A 2 52.67 2.33 -4.83
N GLU A 3 52.41 3.36 -5.62
CA GLU A 3 51.19 3.49 -6.40
C GLU A 3 51.17 2.37 -7.44
N VAL A 4 50.03 1.71 -7.58
CA VAL A 4 49.67 1.04 -8.82
C VAL A 4 48.25 1.51 -9.13
N ASP A 5 48.18 2.42 -10.09
CA ASP A 5 46.97 2.82 -10.78
C ASP A 5 46.37 1.63 -11.54
N SER A 6 45.06 1.50 -11.49
CA SER A 6 44.29 1.11 -12.68
C SER A 6 42.89 1.73 -12.65
N PRO A 7 42.38 2.17 -13.82
CA PRO A 7 41.40 3.24 -13.91
C PRO A 7 40.01 2.74 -14.31
N GLY A 8 38.99 3.53 -13.97
CA GLY A 8 37.73 3.58 -14.71
C GLY A 8 36.72 2.47 -14.45
N ALA A 9 35.77 2.73 -13.55
CA ALA A 9 34.39 2.30 -13.73
C ALA A 9 33.48 3.35 -13.08
N SER A 10 32.71 4.02 -13.91
CA SER A 10 31.73 5.05 -13.59
C SER A 10 30.73 4.58 -12.51
N VAL A 11 30.59 5.43 -11.50
CA VAL A 11 29.41 5.53 -10.65
C VAL A 11 28.23 5.91 -11.53
N ASP A 12 27.40 4.92 -11.91
CA ASP A 12 25.95 5.08 -12.02
C ASP A 12 25.30 3.73 -12.36
N GLN A 13 24.75 3.05 -11.35
CA GLN A 13 23.70 2.05 -11.55
C GLN A 13 22.66 2.24 -10.43
N PRO A 14 21.40 2.55 -10.77
CA PRO A 14 20.34 2.55 -9.78
C PRO A 14 20.03 1.09 -9.38
N PRO A 15 19.75 0.80 -8.10
CA PRO A 15 19.39 -0.55 -7.70
C PRO A 15 18.02 -0.92 -8.28
N GLU A 16 18.01 -1.96 -9.11
CA GLU A 16 16.79 -2.68 -9.49
C GLU A 16 16.08 -3.15 -8.20
N ARG A 17 14.97 -2.47 -7.89
CA ARG A 17 14.03 -2.92 -6.88
C ARG A 17 13.38 -4.21 -7.37
N ARG A 18 13.82 -5.35 -6.83
CA ARG A 18 13.07 -6.60 -6.88
C ARG A 18 11.72 -6.38 -6.21
N SER A 19 10.69 -6.25 -7.03
CA SER A 19 9.29 -6.12 -6.65
C SER A 19 8.79 -7.43 -6.04
N ALA A 20 8.91 -7.57 -4.73
CA ALA A 20 8.12 -8.50 -3.93
C ALA A 20 6.85 -7.76 -3.47
N GLY A 21 5.84 -7.68 -4.34
CA GLY A 21 4.61 -6.93 -4.07
C GLY A 21 3.41 -7.38 -4.89
N GLY A 22 3.36 -8.64 -5.34
CA GLY A 22 2.38 -9.12 -6.31
C GLY A 22 1.00 -9.54 -5.77
N ARG A 23 0.58 -9.14 -4.56
CA ARG A 23 -0.73 -9.57 -4.00
C ARG A 23 -1.62 -8.45 -3.44
N PHE A 24 -1.13 -7.21 -3.39
CA PHE A 24 -1.94 -6.04 -3.01
C PHE A 24 -2.20 -5.07 -4.18
N SER A 25 -1.41 -5.14 -5.26
CA SER A 25 -1.65 -4.31 -6.45
C SER A 25 -2.96 -4.64 -7.16
N GLU A 26 -3.42 -5.90 -7.14
CA GLU A 26 -4.74 -6.26 -7.70
C GLU A 26 -5.91 -5.69 -6.90
N LEU A 27 -5.72 -5.45 -5.59
CA LEU A 27 -6.77 -4.85 -4.75
C LEU A 27 -6.81 -3.33 -4.95
N GLY A 28 -5.66 -2.69 -5.07
CA GLY A 28 -5.55 -1.27 -5.44
C GLY A 28 -6.07 -0.99 -6.85
N ASP A 29 -5.79 -1.86 -7.81
CA ASP A 29 -6.22 -1.71 -9.21
C ASP A 29 -7.70 -2.05 -9.40
N ARG A 30 -8.27 -2.94 -8.56
CA ARG A 30 -9.70 -3.22 -8.54
C ARG A 30 -10.51 -2.12 -7.84
N ILE A 31 -9.96 -1.49 -6.79
CA ILE A 31 -10.56 -0.29 -6.16
C ILE A 31 -10.47 0.90 -7.12
N ALA A 32 -9.37 1.04 -7.86
CA ALA A 32 -9.24 2.06 -8.90
C ALA A 32 -10.26 1.87 -10.04
N ARG A 33 -10.56 0.63 -10.44
CA ARG A 33 -11.60 0.34 -11.45
C ARG A 33 -13.04 0.48 -10.95
N THR A 34 -13.29 0.42 -9.64
CA THR A 34 -14.65 0.64 -9.09
C THR A 34 -14.92 2.09 -8.69
N PHE A 35 -13.91 2.96 -8.65
CA PHE A 35 -14.09 4.40 -8.42
C PHE A 35 -13.74 5.29 -9.63
N SER A 36 -12.99 4.80 -10.61
CA SER A 36 -12.81 5.50 -11.90
C SER A 36 -13.85 5.02 -12.92
N SER A 37 -15.08 5.49 -12.74
CA SER A 37 -16.07 5.53 -13.81
C SER A 37 -16.06 6.92 -14.43
N PRO A 38 -15.61 7.09 -15.70
CA PRO A 38 -15.96 8.25 -16.50
C PRO A 38 -17.13 7.87 -17.41
N ASP A 39 -18.23 7.38 -16.84
CA ASP A 39 -19.52 7.46 -17.52
C ASP A 39 -20.64 7.60 -16.48
N ARG A 40 -20.60 8.75 -15.78
CA ARG A 40 -21.81 9.29 -15.19
C ARG A 40 -22.39 10.25 -16.20
N SER A 41 -23.25 9.70 -17.05
CA SER A 41 -24.24 10.43 -17.81
C SER A 41 -24.70 11.65 -17.03
N LYS A 42 -24.33 12.81 -17.56
CA LYS A 42 -24.78 14.14 -17.15
C LYS A 42 -26.27 14.19 -17.47
N ALA A 43 -27.11 13.57 -16.63
CA ALA A 43 -28.50 13.97 -16.55
C ALA A 43 -28.46 15.48 -16.27
N PRO A 44 -29.12 16.34 -17.06
CA PRO A 44 -29.15 17.76 -16.77
C PRO A 44 -29.99 17.93 -15.50
N VAL A 45 -29.32 17.90 -14.35
CA VAL A 45 -29.77 18.62 -13.18
C VAL A 45 -29.98 20.05 -13.68
N ARG A 46 -31.20 20.55 -13.57
CA ARG A 46 -31.56 21.95 -13.78
C ARG A 46 -30.92 22.79 -12.67
N GLY A 47 -29.59 22.81 -12.62
CA GLY A 47 -28.79 23.70 -11.82
C GLY A 47 -28.59 24.97 -12.61
N TRP A 48 -28.76 26.11 -11.95
CA TRP A 48 -28.30 27.39 -12.51
C TRP A 48 -26.84 27.24 -12.96
N PRO A 49 -26.49 27.69 -14.18
CA PRO A 49 -25.13 27.63 -14.65
C PRO A 49 -24.23 28.46 -13.71
N PRO A 50 -23.01 27.99 -13.39
CA PRO A 50 -22.02 28.85 -12.75
C PRO A 50 -21.72 30.05 -13.66
N PRO A 51 -21.41 31.24 -13.10
CA PRO A 51 -21.04 32.39 -13.91
C PRO A 51 -19.69 32.08 -14.56
N GLU A 52 -19.72 31.75 -15.84
CA GLU A 52 -18.54 31.71 -16.69
C GLU A 52 -18.16 33.16 -16.98
N ASP A 53 -16.89 33.50 -16.73
CA ASP A 53 -16.25 34.75 -17.13
C ASP A 53 -16.15 34.78 -18.67
N ASP A 54 -17.27 35.03 -19.33
CA ASP A 54 -17.30 35.38 -20.75
C ASP A 54 -17.46 36.90 -20.87
N ASP A 55 -16.42 37.54 -21.42
CA ASP A 55 -16.45 38.85 -22.06
C ASP A 55 -17.40 38.80 -23.28
N VAL A 56 -18.69 38.59 -23.02
CA VAL A 56 -19.72 38.89 -23.99
C VAL A 56 -19.83 40.41 -24.02
N GLU A 57 -19.26 41.01 -25.08
CA GLU A 57 -19.78 42.25 -25.64
C GLU A 57 -21.28 42.05 -25.85
N ARG A 58 -22.05 42.37 -24.80
CA ARG A 58 -23.50 42.40 -24.82
C ARG A 58 -23.86 43.53 -25.76
N SER A 59 -24.02 43.18 -27.04
CA SER A 59 -24.61 44.07 -28.03
C SER A 59 -25.94 44.53 -27.45
N VAL A 60 -26.02 45.82 -27.11
CA VAL A 60 -27.19 46.50 -26.52
C VAL A 60 -28.26 46.67 -27.61
N ALA A 61 -28.62 45.57 -28.25
CA ALA A 61 -29.60 45.51 -29.32
C ALA A 61 -30.50 44.31 -29.06
N ASP A 62 -31.14 44.34 -27.89
CA ASP A 62 -32.45 43.76 -27.59
C ASP A 62 -32.80 44.22 -26.16
N ASP A 63 -33.12 45.51 -26.04
CA ASP A 63 -33.93 46.01 -24.93
C ASP A 63 -35.34 45.41 -25.10
N ASP A 64 -35.49 44.15 -24.71
CA ASP A 64 -36.80 43.55 -24.55
C ASP A 64 -37.37 44.16 -23.25
N PRO A 65 -38.32 45.11 -23.33
CA PRO A 65 -38.73 45.87 -22.15
C PRO A 65 -39.27 44.91 -21.09
N ALA A 66 -39.02 45.25 -19.83
CA ALA A 66 -39.39 44.40 -18.70
C ALA A 66 -40.88 44.03 -18.80
N PRO A 67 -41.31 42.82 -18.40
CA PRO A 67 -42.70 42.37 -18.61
C PRO A 67 -43.77 43.35 -18.08
N TRP A 68 -43.44 44.16 -17.07
CA TRP A 68 -44.31 45.20 -16.51
C TRP A 68 -44.28 46.52 -17.28
N GLU A 69 -43.25 46.81 -18.08
CA GLU A 69 -43.20 47.96 -19.00
C GLU A 69 -44.15 47.75 -20.20
N ARG A 70 -44.46 46.49 -20.53
CA ARG A 70 -45.46 46.12 -21.56
C ARG A 70 -46.90 46.21 -21.05
N LEU A 71 -47.08 46.33 -19.74
CA LEU A 71 -48.38 46.40 -19.06
C LEU A 71 -48.71 47.83 -18.62
N GLN A 72 -48.35 48.86 -19.40
CA GLN A 72 -48.85 50.21 -19.10
C GLN A 72 -50.36 50.25 -19.35
N PRO A 73 -51.20 50.39 -18.30
CA PRO A 73 -52.63 50.51 -18.51
C PRO A 73 -52.89 51.87 -19.16
N PRO A 74 -53.63 51.95 -20.27
CA PRO A 74 -53.89 53.20 -20.96
C PRO A 74 -54.96 53.99 -20.21
N PHE A 75 -54.60 54.58 -19.07
CA PHE A 75 -55.50 55.46 -18.36
C PHE A 75 -55.65 56.77 -19.14
N PRO A 76 -56.87 57.16 -19.55
CA PRO A 76 -57.07 58.42 -20.25
C PRO A 76 -56.73 59.61 -19.35
N ILE A 77 -55.95 60.54 -19.89
CA ILE A 77 -55.52 61.77 -19.20
C ILE A 77 -56.53 62.87 -19.51
N VAL A 78 -57.27 63.30 -18.49
CA VAL A 78 -58.16 64.46 -18.52
C VAL A 78 -57.42 65.71 -18.02
N ARG A 79 -58.02 66.90 -18.18
CA ARG A 79 -57.40 68.21 -17.88
C ARG A 79 -56.77 68.35 -16.47
N HIS A 80 -57.05 67.43 -15.54
CA HIS A 80 -56.53 67.43 -14.17
C HIS A 80 -55.88 66.09 -13.76
N GLY A 81 -55.32 65.33 -14.71
CA GLY A 81 -54.62 64.07 -14.43
C GLY A 81 -55.33 62.84 -15.00
N TYR A 82 -55.06 61.66 -14.44
CA TYR A 82 -55.72 60.42 -14.85
C TYR A 82 -57.22 60.46 -14.51
N GLN A 83 -58.04 59.85 -15.36
CA GLN A 83 -59.45 59.65 -15.06
C GLN A 83 -59.59 58.70 -13.87
N THR A 84 -60.00 59.22 -12.72
CA THR A 84 -60.12 58.45 -11.46
C THR A 84 -61.01 57.23 -11.62
N GLY A 85 -62.16 57.34 -12.32
CA GLY A 85 -63.04 56.20 -12.54
C GLY A 85 -62.40 55.04 -13.31
N ALA A 86 -61.51 55.32 -14.28
CA ALA A 86 -60.80 54.27 -15.02
C ALA A 86 -59.67 53.64 -14.20
N VAL A 87 -59.08 54.40 -13.29
CA VAL A 87 -58.07 53.91 -12.34
C VAL A 87 -58.74 53.05 -11.26
N ASP A 88 -59.88 53.48 -10.73
CA ASP A 88 -60.64 52.76 -9.70
C ASP A 88 -61.16 51.41 -10.22
N GLU A 89 -61.63 51.37 -11.47
CA GLU A 89 -62.07 50.13 -12.13
C GLU A 89 -60.91 49.14 -12.31
N TYR A 90 -59.73 49.63 -12.74
CA TYR A 90 -58.54 48.80 -12.87
C TYR A 90 -57.99 48.31 -11.51
N ILE A 91 -58.03 49.17 -10.48
CA ILE A 91 -57.66 48.76 -9.11
C ILE A 91 -58.62 47.68 -8.62
N ALA A 92 -59.92 47.82 -8.87
CA ALA A 92 -60.91 46.80 -8.49
C ALA A 92 -60.68 45.45 -9.22
N GLU A 93 -60.32 45.47 -10.51
CA GLU A 93 -59.94 44.26 -11.24
C GLU A 93 -58.67 43.62 -10.69
N LEU A 94 -57.63 44.42 -10.40
CA LEU A 94 -56.38 43.96 -9.77
C LEU A 94 -56.62 43.37 -8.38
N GLU A 95 -57.47 44.00 -7.57
CA GLU A 95 -57.85 43.49 -6.25
C GLU A 95 -58.59 42.16 -6.37
N GLN A 96 -59.46 42.02 -7.38
CA GLN A 96 -60.17 40.78 -7.65
C GLN A 96 -59.23 39.67 -8.15
N GLU A 97 -58.25 39.99 -9.00
CA GLU A 97 -57.21 39.06 -9.48
C GLU A 97 -56.28 38.63 -8.34
N LEU A 98 -55.88 39.56 -7.47
CA LEU A 98 -55.07 39.26 -6.29
C LEU A 98 -55.83 38.37 -5.30
N GLU A 99 -57.13 38.60 -5.09
CA GLU A 99 -57.95 37.74 -4.23
C GLU A 99 -58.12 36.34 -4.84
N GLN A 100 -58.28 36.26 -6.18
CA GLN A 100 -58.26 34.99 -6.90
C GLN A 100 -56.91 34.27 -6.71
N LEU A 101 -55.77 34.93 -6.89
CA LEU A 101 -54.46 34.32 -6.68
C LEU A 101 -54.23 33.91 -5.22
N ARG A 102 -54.65 34.72 -4.25
CA ARG A 102 -54.57 34.40 -2.82
C ARG A 102 -55.42 33.19 -2.45
N SER A 103 -56.62 33.06 -3.02
CA SER A 103 -57.45 31.86 -2.85
C SER A 103 -56.84 30.61 -3.49
N HIS A 104 -56.00 30.78 -4.53
CA HIS A 104 -55.20 29.74 -5.19
C HIS A 104 -53.74 29.65 -4.67
N SER A 105 -53.40 30.32 -3.55
CA SER A 105 -52.10 30.19 -2.86
C SER A 105 -51.93 29.03 -1.85
N PRO A 106 -52.83 28.01 -1.70
CA PRO A 106 -52.54 26.89 -0.81
C PRO A 106 -51.33 26.07 -1.27
N GLU A 107 -50.91 26.20 -2.54
CA GLU A 107 -49.73 25.54 -3.09
C GLU A 107 -48.43 25.96 -2.38
N GLU A 108 -48.21 27.25 -2.09
CA GLU A 108 -47.00 27.70 -1.38
C GLU A 108 -46.92 27.13 0.05
N ARG A 109 -48.06 27.05 0.74
CA ARG A 109 -48.13 26.48 2.10
C ARG A 109 -47.95 24.96 2.09
N VAL A 110 -48.35 24.29 1.01
CA VAL A 110 -48.10 22.86 0.81
C VAL A 110 -46.62 22.63 0.47
N ILE A 111 -46.03 23.43 -0.39
CA ILE A 111 -44.60 23.38 -0.74
C ILE A 111 -43.74 23.61 0.51
N ALA A 112 -44.05 24.63 1.31
CA ALA A 112 -43.32 24.89 2.56
C ALA A 112 -43.35 23.69 3.52
N LYS A 113 -44.51 23.06 3.68
CA LYS A 113 -44.66 21.85 4.52
C LYS A 113 -43.86 20.66 3.98
N GLU A 114 -43.82 20.46 2.67
CA GLU A 114 -43.03 19.39 2.07
C GLU A 114 -41.52 19.65 2.18
N ILE A 115 -41.09 20.92 2.10
CA ILE A 115 -39.69 21.30 2.36
C ILE A 115 -39.32 21.01 3.82
N ASP A 116 -40.16 21.40 4.78
CA ASP A 116 -39.92 21.14 6.20
C ASP A 116 -39.84 19.63 6.48
N ARG A 117 -40.78 18.86 5.91
CA ARG A 117 -40.80 17.39 6.02
C ARG A 117 -39.54 16.77 5.42
N LEU A 118 -39.11 17.22 4.25
CA LEU A 118 -37.89 16.73 3.61
C LEU A 118 -36.64 17.09 4.43
N GLY A 119 -36.63 18.27 5.04
CA GLY A 119 -35.59 18.72 5.96
C GLY A 119 -35.48 17.81 7.18
N GLU A 120 -36.62 17.48 7.82
CA GLU A 120 -36.68 16.55 8.95
C GLU A 120 -36.20 15.14 8.56
N GLN A 121 -36.68 14.61 7.43
CA GLN A 121 -36.24 13.31 6.91
C GLN A 121 -34.73 13.29 6.63
N THR A 122 -34.19 14.37 6.06
CA THR A 122 -32.76 14.48 5.77
C THR A 122 -31.94 14.55 7.06
N ALA A 123 -32.39 15.32 8.06
CA ALA A 123 -31.75 15.40 9.36
C ALA A 123 -31.75 14.04 10.08
N ASP A 124 -32.84 13.27 9.98
CA ASP A 124 -32.92 11.91 10.50
C ASP A 124 -31.92 10.96 9.84
N ILE A 125 -31.84 10.99 8.50
CA ILE A 125 -30.88 10.18 7.75
C ILE A 125 -29.45 10.54 8.15
N LEU A 126 -29.12 11.82 8.25
CA LEU A 126 -27.79 12.28 8.65
C LEU A 126 -27.44 11.85 10.08
N ARG A 127 -28.40 11.90 11.01
CA ARG A 127 -28.21 11.43 12.39
C ARG A 127 -27.89 9.94 12.43
N VAL A 128 -28.71 9.12 11.76
CA VAL A 128 -28.51 7.67 11.69
C VAL A 128 -27.18 7.35 11.00
N ALA A 129 -26.82 8.07 9.94
CA ALA A 129 -25.55 7.90 9.25
C ALA A 129 -24.36 8.20 10.18
N HIS A 130 -24.41 9.28 10.95
CA HIS A 130 -23.38 9.61 11.93
C HIS A 130 -23.28 8.57 13.05
N GLU A 131 -24.39 8.17 13.64
CA GLU A 131 -24.42 7.12 14.67
C GLU A 131 -23.81 5.82 14.16
N LYS A 132 -24.17 5.42 12.94
CA LYS A 132 -23.62 4.22 12.29
C LYS A 132 -22.13 4.37 11.98
N ALA A 133 -21.69 5.52 11.50
CA ALA A 133 -20.28 5.80 11.27
C ALA A 133 -19.47 5.73 12.58
N HIS A 134 -19.99 6.29 13.67
CA HIS A 134 -19.36 6.19 14.98
C HIS A 134 -19.31 4.77 15.52
N ALA A 135 -20.38 3.98 15.33
CA ALA A 135 -20.39 2.57 15.69
C ALA A 135 -19.32 1.79 14.93
N VAL A 136 -19.26 1.94 13.60
CA VAL A 136 -18.25 1.27 12.76
C VAL A 136 -16.83 1.68 13.15
N ASN A 137 -16.58 2.97 13.41
CA ASN A 137 -15.26 3.44 13.85
C ASN A 137 -14.87 2.85 15.21
N ARG A 138 -15.82 2.73 16.15
CA ARG A 138 -15.57 2.11 17.45
C ARG A 138 -15.23 0.63 17.31
N ASP A 139 -16.01 -0.09 16.51
CA ASP A 139 -15.81 -1.52 16.28
C ASP A 139 -14.48 -1.79 15.58
N ALA A 140 -14.16 -1.01 14.54
CA ALA A 140 -12.89 -1.09 13.83
C ALA A 140 -11.71 -0.81 14.77
N ARG A 141 -11.83 0.17 15.66
CA ARG A 141 -10.79 0.47 16.65
C ARG A 141 -10.59 -0.67 17.64
N ILE A 142 -11.67 -1.22 18.20
CA ILE A 142 -11.59 -2.37 19.11
C ILE A 142 -10.94 -3.57 18.42
N GLN A 143 -11.31 -3.85 17.16
CA GLN A 143 -10.73 -4.93 16.38
C GLN A 143 -9.24 -4.70 16.09
N ALA A 144 -8.85 -3.47 15.74
CA ALA A 144 -7.45 -3.12 15.51
C ALA A 144 -6.63 -3.27 16.80
N GLU A 145 -7.13 -2.76 17.93
CA GLU A 145 -6.46 -2.87 19.23
C GLU A 145 -6.27 -4.35 19.65
N ARG A 146 -7.29 -5.20 19.43
CA ARG A 146 -7.18 -6.65 19.65
C ARG A 146 -6.13 -7.28 18.74
N CYS A 147 -6.16 -6.97 17.44
CA CYS A 147 -5.20 -7.51 16.48
C CYS A 147 -3.76 -7.13 16.84
N VAL A 148 -3.52 -5.89 17.25
CA VAL A 148 -2.20 -5.44 17.72
C VAL A 148 -1.77 -6.16 19.00
N ALA A 149 -2.68 -6.30 19.97
CA ALA A 149 -2.40 -7.02 21.21
C ALA A 149 -2.04 -8.49 20.95
N ASP A 150 -2.83 -9.18 20.11
CA ASP A 150 -2.60 -10.57 19.73
C ASP A 150 -1.27 -10.73 18.96
N ALA A 151 -0.99 -9.83 18.01
CA ALA A 151 0.27 -9.84 17.27
C ALA A 151 1.48 -9.63 18.19
N ALA A 152 1.38 -8.71 19.15
CA ALA A 152 2.43 -8.46 20.13
C ALA A 152 2.66 -9.67 21.04
N ALA A 153 1.59 -10.29 21.54
CA ALA A 153 1.67 -11.50 22.36
C ALA A 153 2.31 -12.68 21.59
N ASN A 154 1.91 -12.88 20.33
CA ASN A 154 2.50 -13.91 19.47
C ASN A 154 3.98 -13.66 19.18
N ALA A 155 4.36 -12.40 18.92
CA ALA A 155 5.76 -12.04 18.71
C ALA A 155 6.61 -12.39 19.95
N LEU A 156 6.14 -12.02 21.15
CA LEU A 156 6.82 -12.38 22.39
C LEU A 156 6.93 -13.90 22.55
N ALA A 157 5.85 -14.64 22.36
CA ALA A 157 5.85 -16.09 22.47
C ALA A 157 6.84 -16.76 21.49
N ILE A 158 6.91 -16.29 20.24
CA ILE A 158 7.86 -16.78 19.23
C ILE A 158 9.30 -16.47 19.67
N THR A 159 9.57 -15.26 20.15
CA THR A 159 10.93 -14.90 20.60
C THR A 159 11.35 -15.70 21.83
N GLU A 160 10.45 -15.96 22.77
CA GLU A 160 10.74 -16.79 23.94
C GLU A 160 11.00 -18.25 23.56
N ASP A 161 10.19 -18.82 22.65
CA ASP A 161 10.40 -20.17 22.13
C ASP A 161 11.72 -20.29 21.36
N ALA A 162 12.03 -19.32 20.50
CA ALA A 162 13.29 -19.27 19.77
C ALA A 162 14.49 -19.16 20.72
N ASN A 163 14.42 -18.30 21.74
CA ASN A 163 15.48 -18.17 22.75
C ASN A 163 15.63 -19.44 23.58
N ARG A 164 14.54 -20.15 23.89
CA ARG A 164 14.60 -21.45 24.57
C ARG A 164 15.33 -22.48 23.71
N ARG A 165 14.95 -22.61 22.43
CA ARG A 165 15.60 -23.53 21.49
C ARG A 165 17.06 -23.20 21.28
N LEU A 166 17.42 -21.92 21.23
CA LEU A 166 18.82 -21.51 21.10
C LEU A 166 19.65 -21.99 22.30
N ARG A 167 19.15 -21.80 23.52
CA ARG A 167 19.82 -22.28 24.74
C ARG A 167 19.95 -23.81 24.77
N GLU A 168 18.94 -24.52 24.26
CA GLU A 168 18.97 -25.98 24.14
C GLU A 168 20.07 -26.41 23.15
N LEU A 169 20.12 -25.80 21.96
CA LEU A 169 21.16 -26.06 20.97
C LEU A 169 22.57 -25.71 21.47
N ASP A 170 22.72 -24.61 22.22
CA ASP A 170 23.99 -24.24 22.83
C ASP A 170 24.44 -25.31 23.84
N ALA A 171 23.52 -25.79 24.69
CA ALA A 171 23.82 -26.84 25.65
C ALA A 171 24.18 -28.17 24.97
N GLU A 172 23.47 -28.55 23.90
CA GLU A 172 23.81 -29.71 23.08
C GLU A 172 25.17 -29.57 22.41
N THR A 173 25.47 -28.38 21.89
CA THR A 173 26.76 -28.06 21.26
C THR A 173 27.89 -28.21 22.28
N ASP A 174 27.72 -27.70 23.50
CA ASP A 174 28.68 -27.86 24.59
C ASP A 174 28.90 -29.33 24.99
N VAL A 175 27.85 -30.16 24.96
CA VAL A 175 27.97 -31.61 25.16
C VAL A 175 28.82 -32.24 24.06
N VAL A 176 28.53 -31.92 22.79
CA VAL A 176 29.27 -32.45 21.64
C VAL A 176 30.74 -32.03 21.68
N TRP A 177 31.04 -30.78 22.04
CA TRP A 177 32.41 -30.30 22.17
C TRP A 177 33.19 -31.01 23.27
N ARG A 178 32.56 -31.25 24.42
CA ARG A 178 33.17 -32.03 25.51
C ARG A 178 33.45 -33.46 25.09
N GLU A 179 32.50 -34.11 24.41
CA GLU A 179 32.68 -35.48 23.95
C GLU A 179 33.76 -35.58 22.87
N ARG A 180 33.80 -34.62 21.94
CA ARG A 180 34.87 -34.53 20.94
C ARG A 180 36.25 -34.38 21.59
N ALA A 181 36.37 -33.52 22.61
CA ALA A 181 37.63 -33.35 23.33
C ALA A 181 38.07 -34.65 24.02
N ARG A 182 37.13 -35.35 24.65
CA ARG A 182 37.36 -36.67 25.26
C ARG A 182 37.83 -37.69 24.24
N LEU A 183 37.13 -37.84 23.11
CA LEU A 183 37.47 -38.79 22.06
C LEU A 183 38.86 -38.52 21.46
N ILE A 184 39.24 -37.25 21.27
CA ILE A 184 40.57 -36.89 20.78
C ILE A 184 41.64 -37.32 21.79
N GLU A 185 41.40 -37.13 23.08
CA GLU A 185 42.33 -37.56 24.13
C GLU A 185 42.44 -39.09 24.19
N ASP A 186 41.31 -39.79 24.11
CA ASP A 186 41.28 -41.26 24.07
C ASP A 186 42.07 -41.79 22.86
N VAL A 187 41.89 -41.19 21.67
CA VAL A 187 42.67 -41.54 20.46
C VAL A 187 44.16 -41.31 20.64
N ARG A 188 44.57 -40.20 21.27
CA ARG A 188 45.98 -39.93 21.58
C ARG A 188 46.56 -40.94 22.57
N SER A 189 45.81 -41.31 23.60
CA SER A 189 46.20 -42.32 24.57
C SER A 189 46.40 -43.68 23.90
N VAL A 190 45.47 -44.10 23.05
CA VAL A 190 45.58 -45.35 22.28
C VAL A 190 46.79 -45.31 21.34
N ALA A 191 47.00 -44.20 20.63
CA ALA A 191 48.16 -44.05 19.74
C ALA A 191 49.48 -44.15 20.52
N ALA A 192 49.59 -43.49 21.68
CA ALA A 192 50.77 -43.58 22.54
C ALA A 192 51.02 -45.01 23.06
N ALA A 193 49.97 -45.72 23.45
CA ALA A 193 50.07 -47.12 23.88
C ALA A 193 50.55 -48.03 22.73
N LEU A 194 50.01 -47.86 21.52
CA LEU A 194 50.45 -48.59 20.33
C LEU A 194 51.92 -48.28 19.96
N SER A 195 52.35 -47.02 20.05
CA SER A 195 53.74 -46.64 19.84
C SER A 195 54.67 -47.25 20.89
N SER A 196 54.28 -47.25 22.16
CA SER A 196 55.06 -47.90 23.22
C SER A 196 55.20 -49.40 22.98
N LEU A 197 54.11 -50.07 22.59
CA LEU A 197 54.12 -51.49 22.26
C LEU A 197 55.02 -51.80 21.06
N ALA A 198 55.00 -50.95 20.02
CA ALA A 198 55.88 -51.09 18.86
C ALA A 198 57.37 -50.91 19.22
N ASN A 199 57.69 -49.95 20.10
CA ASN A 199 59.06 -49.77 20.60
C ASN A 199 59.52 -50.97 21.44
N GLU A 200 58.69 -51.47 22.36
CA GLU A 200 59.00 -52.67 23.15
C GLU A 200 59.23 -53.89 22.25
N ALA A 201 58.42 -54.05 21.20
CA ALA A 201 58.62 -55.10 20.21
C ALA A 201 59.94 -54.94 19.45
N THR A 202 60.35 -53.71 19.11
CA THR A 202 61.63 -53.42 18.44
C THR A 202 62.82 -53.76 19.34
N ASP A 203 62.75 -53.44 20.63
CA ASP A 203 63.79 -53.76 21.61
C ASP A 203 63.88 -55.29 21.83
N ARG A 204 62.74 -55.98 21.85
CA ARG A 204 62.68 -57.43 22.02
C ARG A 204 63.12 -58.21 20.78
N PHE A 205 62.86 -57.66 19.61
CA PHE A 205 63.18 -58.24 18.31
C PHE A 205 64.00 -57.24 17.48
N PRO A 206 65.27 -56.98 17.87
CA PRO A 206 66.11 -56.05 17.13
C PRO A 206 66.29 -56.58 15.71
N ALA A 207 66.19 -55.69 14.72
CA ALA A 207 66.54 -56.04 13.35
C ALA A 207 67.98 -56.58 13.36
N ALA A 208 68.14 -57.86 13.00
CA ALA A 208 69.45 -58.43 12.75
C ALA A 208 70.19 -57.46 11.81
N GLU A 209 71.42 -57.05 12.19
CA GLU A 209 72.23 -56.09 11.43
C GLU A 209 71.94 -56.23 9.95
N ALA A 210 71.57 -55.12 9.31
CA ALA A 210 71.54 -55.01 7.87
C ALA A 210 72.75 -55.76 7.34
N ALA A 211 72.50 -56.91 6.70
CA ALA A 211 73.52 -57.66 6.01
C ALA A 211 74.19 -56.65 5.09
N LYS A 212 75.40 -56.23 5.45
CA LYS A 212 76.31 -55.48 4.62
C LYS A 212 76.64 -56.39 3.45
N THR A 213 75.76 -56.40 2.45
CA THR A 213 76.07 -56.95 1.14
C THR A 213 76.22 -55.76 0.21
N PRO A 214 77.42 -55.55 -0.38
CA PRO A 214 77.66 -54.41 -1.24
C PRO A 214 76.85 -54.55 -2.54
N ALA A 215 76.57 -53.38 -3.12
CA ALA A 215 76.10 -53.13 -4.48
C ALA A 215 76.12 -54.35 -5.43
N SER A 216 74.94 -54.85 -5.79
CA SER A 216 74.75 -55.51 -7.08
C SER A 216 74.20 -54.46 -8.04
N GLU A 217 75.14 -53.82 -8.72
CA GLU A 217 74.91 -53.04 -9.92
C GLU A 217 74.26 -53.98 -10.95
N ARG A 218 72.97 -53.81 -11.21
CA ARG A 218 72.31 -54.31 -12.42
C ARG A 218 71.93 -53.11 -13.26
N PRO A 219 72.47 -52.94 -14.48
CA PRO A 219 72.01 -51.90 -15.38
C PRO A 219 70.57 -52.23 -15.78
N GLY A 220 69.63 -51.40 -15.33
CA GLY A 220 68.24 -51.47 -15.76
C GLY A 220 68.13 -51.07 -17.24
N PRO A 221 67.27 -51.73 -18.04
CA PRO A 221 67.01 -51.28 -19.39
C PRO A 221 66.30 -49.92 -19.34
N ASN A 222 66.79 -49.02 -20.19
CA ASN A 222 66.27 -47.68 -20.44
C ASN A 222 64.77 -47.75 -20.81
N PHE A 223 63.90 -47.41 -19.86
CA PHE A 223 62.50 -47.11 -20.17
C PHE A 223 62.40 -45.63 -20.51
N ALA A 224 62.26 -45.39 -21.81
CA ALA A 224 61.89 -44.11 -22.38
C ALA A 224 60.68 -43.52 -21.62
N GLN A 225 60.79 -42.24 -21.28
CA GLN A 225 59.68 -41.48 -20.73
C GLN A 225 58.55 -41.37 -21.76
N PRO A 226 57.30 -41.70 -21.42
CA PRO A 226 56.16 -41.21 -22.18
C PRO A 226 55.96 -39.73 -21.84
N THR A 227 56.20 -38.92 -22.85
CA THR A 227 55.73 -37.55 -22.99
C THR A 227 54.26 -37.38 -22.62
N GLU A 228 54.01 -36.22 -22.01
CA GLU A 228 52.72 -35.55 -21.79
C GLU A 228 51.61 -35.89 -22.81
N ALA A 229 50.42 -36.14 -22.28
CA ALA A 229 49.16 -35.71 -22.89
C ALA A 229 48.09 -35.62 -21.78
N PHE A 230 48.09 -34.50 -21.05
CA PHE A 230 46.86 -34.03 -20.40
C PHE A 230 45.99 -33.46 -21.52
N ASP A 231 45.00 -34.24 -21.95
CA ASP A 231 43.93 -33.74 -22.82
C ASP A 231 42.73 -33.36 -21.95
N ALA A 232 42.22 -32.17 -22.21
CA ALA A 232 41.10 -31.55 -21.55
C ALA A 232 39.94 -31.46 -22.56
N GLY A 233 38.80 -32.04 -22.21
CA GLY A 233 37.54 -31.98 -22.95
C GLY A 233 36.64 -33.12 -22.46
N GLU A 234 35.37 -32.96 -22.13
CA GLU A 234 34.40 -31.89 -22.36
C GLU A 234 33.26 -32.09 -21.33
#